data_AF-A0A8T5XM08-F1
#
_entry.id   AF-A0A8T5XM08-F1
#
_cell.length_a   1.000
_cell.length_b   1.000
_cell.length_c   1.000
_cell.angle_alpha   90.00
_cell.angle_beta   90.00
_cell.angle_gamma   90.00
#
_symmetry.space_group_name_H-M   'P 1'
#
loop_
_entity.id
_entity.type
_entity.pdbx_description
1 polymer ?
#
loop_
_entity_poly.entity_id
_entity_poly.type
_entity_poly.pdbx_seq_one_letter_code
_entity_poly.pdbx_strand_id
1 'polypeptide(L)'
;MYLQRNIEIKTKLKESHPEIGFLALSGKTTQHSKRKKEGFKERKEIFCSIYPKSNEIIEWTLKRYLRKEVQRDDILDALCLALNAAIGSEIGFKTVPQIEEVDKKGLGMSITIAKRKHI
;
A
#
# COMPACT_ATOMS: atom_id res chain seq x y z
N MET A 1 16.83 -13.41 -13.66
CA MET A 1 16.14 -12.24 -13.04
C MET A 1 16.79 -11.92 -11.69
N TYR A 2 16.90 -10.66 -11.24
CA TYR A 2 17.71 -10.25 -10.08
C TYR A 2 17.42 -11.05 -8.78
N LEU A 3 16.14 -11.30 -8.48
CA LEU A 3 15.71 -12.07 -7.30
C LEU A 3 16.06 -13.57 -7.34
N GLN A 4 16.32 -14.13 -8.53
CA GLN A 4 16.75 -15.52 -8.67
C GLN A 4 18.24 -15.69 -8.37
N ARG A 5 19.03 -14.63 -8.56
CA ARG A 5 20.49 -14.64 -8.36
C ARG A 5 20.91 -14.22 -6.95
N ASN A 6 19.99 -13.60 -6.19
CA ASN A 6 20.24 -13.08 -4.86
C ASN A 6 19.26 -13.70 -3.86
N ILE A 7 19.57 -14.92 -3.43
CA ILE A 7 18.67 -15.72 -2.56
C ILE A 7 18.37 -15.02 -1.23
N GLU A 8 19.34 -14.27 -0.70
CA GLU A 8 19.20 -13.52 0.56
C GLU A 8 18.15 -12.40 0.51
N ILE A 9 17.88 -11.88 -0.68
CA ILE A 9 16.88 -10.82 -0.88
C ILE A 9 15.48 -11.42 -0.90
N LYS A 10 15.33 -12.69 -1.32
CA LYS A 10 14.02 -13.35 -1.41
C LYS A 10 13.26 -13.38 -0.08
N THR A 11 13.98 -13.49 1.04
CA THR A 11 13.36 -13.57 2.38
C THR A 11 13.14 -12.18 2.99
N LYS A 12 13.85 -11.15 2.52
CA LYS A 12 13.80 -9.77 3.04
C LYS A 12 12.81 -8.90 2.27
N LEU A 13 12.63 -9.14 0.98
CA LEU A 13 11.69 -8.41 0.15
C LEU A 13 10.29 -9.01 0.30
N LYS A 14 9.30 -8.15 0.55
CA LYS A 14 7.90 -8.52 0.64
C LYS A 14 7.09 -7.72 -0.37
N GLU A 15 6.23 -8.41 -1.11
CA GLU A 15 5.32 -7.77 -2.06
C GLU A 15 4.13 -7.17 -1.33
N SER A 16 3.61 -6.05 -1.83
CA SER A 16 2.40 -5.42 -1.30
C SER A 16 1.56 -4.84 -2.43
N HIS A 17 0.23 -4.77 -2.23
CA HIS A 17 -0.71 -4.31 -3.25
C HIS A 17 -1.60 -3.18 -2.70
N PRO A 18 -1.68 -2.00 -3.36
CA PRO A 18 -2.43 -0.85 -2.83
C PRO A 18 -3.89 -1.12 -2.51
N GLU A 19 -4.58 -1.96 -3.29
CA GLU A 19 -6.00 -2.25 -3.05
C GLU A 19 -6.21 -3.10 -1.80
N ILE A 20 -5.35 -4.09 -1.59
CA ILE A 20 -5.40 -4.94 -0.39
C ILE A 20 -4.91 -4.14 0.83
N GLY A 21 -3.86 -3.33 0.64
CA GLY A 21 -3.37 -2.41 1.66
C GLY A 21 -4.43 -1.40 2.09
N PHE A 22 -5.23 -0.88 1.15
CA PHE A 22 -6.31 0.04 1.49
C PHE A 22 -7.41 -0.66 2.29
N LEU A 23 -7.78 -1.88 1.91
CA LEU A 23 -8.73 -2.69 2.67
C LEU A 23 -8.21 -2.95 4.09
N ALA A 24 -6.92 -3.20 4.25
CA ALA A 24 -6.29 -3.40 5.56
C ALA A 24 -6.39 -2.17 6.46
N LEU A 25 -6.16 -0.98 5.89
CA LEU A 25 -6.18 0.30 6.61
C LEU A 25 -7.62 0.76 6.95
N SER A 26 -8.52 0.66 5.97
CA SER A 26 -9.88 1.21 6.08
C SER A 26 -10.89 0.22 6.65
N GLY A 27 -10.63 -1.08 6.50
CA GLY A 27 -11.58 -2.14 6.83
C GLY A 27 -12.77 -2.28 5.89
N LYS A 28 -12.81 -1.52 4.80
CA LYS A 28 -13.90 -1.53 3.81
C LYS A 28 -13.35 -1.53 2.40
N THR A 29 -14.13 -2.05 1.46
CA THR A 29 -13.82 -1.96 0.03
C THR A 29 -14.15 -0.56 -0.47
N THR A 30 -13.40 -0.08 -1.46
CA THR A 30 -13.62 1.23 -2.06
C THR A 30 -14.87 1.21 -2.93
N GLN A 31 -15.76 2.19 -2.76
CA GLN A 31 -16.99 2.28 -3.55
C GLN A 31 -16.75 2.91 -4.92
N HIS A 32 -15.71 3.74 -5.03
CA HIS A 32 -15.40 4.49 -6.24
C HIS A 32 -13.96 4.25 -6.69
N SER A 33 -13.79 4.23 -8.02
CA SER A 33 -12.46 4.22 -8.63
C SER A 33 -11.63 5.42 -8.17
N LYS A 34 -10.36 5.18 -7.85
CA LYS A 34 -9.38 6.21 -7.45
C LYS A 34 -9.17 7.32 -8.49
N ARG A 35 -9.55 7.08 -9.75
CA ARG A 35 -9.49 8.08 -10.83
C ARG A 35 -10.62 9.11 -10.76
N LYS A 36 -11.73 8.77 -10.08
CA LYS A 36 -12.84 9.69 -9.82
C LYS A 36 -12.52 10.58 -8.63
N LYS A 37 -13.07 11.80 -8.61
CA LYS A 37 -12.85 12.75 -7.51
C LYS A 37 -13.30 12.18 -6.17
N GLU A 38 -14.40 11.44 -6.18
CA GLU A 38 -15.02 10.77 -5.04
C GLU A 38 -14.10 9.69 -4.48
N GLY A 39 -13.56 8.83 -5.34
CA GLY A 39 -12.63 7.77 -4.92
C GLY A 39 -11.29 8.30 -4.42
N PHE A 40 -10.83 9.44 -4.94
CA PHE A 40 -9.67 10.15 -4.43
C PHE A 40 -9.93 10.71 -3.02
N LYS A 41 -11.09 11.38 -2.84
CA LYS A 41 -11.50 11.95 -1.56
C LYS A 41 -11.66 10.88 -0.48
N GLU A 42 -12.32 9.77 -0.79
CA GLU A 42 -12.50 8.62 0.12
C GLU A 42 -11.16 8.13 0.69
N ARG A 43 -10.17 7.93 -0.19
CA ARG A 43 -8.83 7.47 0.21
C ARG A 43 -8.08 8.51 1.02
N LYS A 44 -8.12 9.77 0.57
CA LYS A 44 -7.50 10.89 1.28
C LYS A 44 -8.02 11.02 2.71
N GLU A 45 -9.34 10.94 2.91
CA GLU A 45 -9.95 11.05 4.25
C GLU A 45 -9.45 9.96 5.20
N ILE A 46 -9.37 8.71 4.73
CA ILE A 46 -8.86 7.58 5.52
C ILE A 46 -7.38 7.75 5.84
N PHE A 47 -6.57 8.18 4.88
CA PHE A 47 -5.14 8.41 5.14
C PHE A 47 -4.93 9.54 6.15
N CYS A 48 -5.72 10.61 6.08
CA CYS A 48 -5.68 11.70 7.04
C CYS A 48 -6.15 11.28 8.44
N SER A 49 -7.15 10.39 8.56
CA SER A 49 -7.58 9.89 9.88
C SER A 49 -6.52 9.02 10.54
N ILE A 50 -5.69 8.32 9.75
CA ILE A 50 -4.60 7.48 10.25
C ILE A 50 -3.35 8.31 10.53
N TYR A 51 -2.99 9.19 9.59
CA TYR A 51 -1.82 10.05 9.66
C TYR A 51 -2.19 11.45 9.16
N PRO A 52 -2.46 12.41 10.06
CA PRO A 52 -2.96 13.74 9.69
C PRO A 52 -2.12 14.49 8.65
N LYS A 53 -0.79 14.28 8.66
CA LYS A 53 0.15 14.87 7.69
C LYS A 53 0.02 14.31 6.26
N SER A 54 -0.79 13.28 6.04
CA SER A 54 -1.08 12.76 4.69
C SER A 54 -1.62 13.84 3.76
N ASN A 55 -2.45 14.76 4.28
CA ASN A 55 -2.96 15.88 3.48
C ASN A 55 -1.83 16.76 2.94
N GLU A 56 -0.88 17.12 3.80
CA GLU A 56 0.26 17.96 3.42
C GLU A 56 1.12 17.28 2.34
N ILE A 57 1.39 15.98 2.49
CA ILE A 57 2.16 15.21 1.51
C ILE A 57 1.43 15.20 0.15
N ILE A 58 0.12 14.96 0.15
CA ILE A 58 -0.69 14.95 -1.08
C ILE A 58 -0.65 16.32 -1.76
N GLU A 59 -0.95 17.39 -1.03
CA GLU A 59 -1.02 18.75 -1.60
C GLU A 59 0.36 19.23 -2.05
N TRP A 60 1.42 18.92 -1.30
CA TRP A 60 2.79 19.24 -1.71
C TRP A 60 3.16 18.52 -3.01
N THR A 61 2.86 17.23 -3.13
CA THR A 61 3.17 16.43 -4.32
C THR A 61 2.42 16.95 -5.54
N LEU A 62 1.11 17.26 -5.39
CA LEU A 62 0.28 17.80 -6.46
C LEU A 62 0.72 19.20 -6.94
N LYS A 63 1.35 20.00 -6.07
CA LYS A 63 1.92 21.30 -6.42
C LYS A 63 3.31 21.19 -7.05
N ARG A 64 4.11 20.22 -6.59
CA ARG A 64 5.53 20.08 -6.95
C ARG A 64 5.76 19.41 -8.31
N TYR A 65 4.89 18.49 -8.69
CA TYR A 65 5.02 17.66 -9.89
C TYR A 65 3.87 17.88 -10.87
N LEU A 66 4.15 17.75 -12.16
CA LEU A 66 3.11 17.78 -13.19
C LEU A 66 2.33 16.46 -13.19
N ARG A 67 1.05 16.51 -13.60
CA ARG A 67 0.21 15.30 -13.69
C ARG A 67 0.74 14.22 -14.64
N LYS A 68 1.57 14.61 -15.62
CA LYS A 68 2.22 13.68 -16.55
C LYS A 68 3.41 12.96 -15.92
N GLU A 69 3.97 13.50 -14.83
CA GLU A 69 5.10 12.92 -14.10
C GLU A 69 4.61 12.05 -12.95
N VAL A 70 3.56 12.50 -12.25
CA VAL A 70 2.97 11.77 -11.13
C VAL A 70 1.45 11.80 -11.28
N GLN A 71 0.84 10.64 -11.49
CA GLN A 71 -0.62 10.55 -11.53
C GLN A 71 -1.20 10.66 -10.12
N ARG A 72 -2.44 11.14 -10.02
CA ARG A 72 -3.10 11.33 -8.73
C ARG A 72 -3.28 10.03 -7.97
N ASP A 73 -3.58 8.96 -8.69
CA ASP A 73 -3.71 7.63 -8.13
C ASP A 73 -2.38 7.04 -7.67
N ASP A 74 -1.27 7.31 -8.35
CA ASP A 74 0.06 6.88 -7.92
C ASP A 74 0.44 7.48 -6.55
N ILE A 75 0.06 8.74 -6.28
CA ILE A 75 0.26 9.39 -4.97
C ILE A 75 -0.49 8.62 -3.88
N LEU A 76 -1.74 8.24 -4.16
CA LEU A 76 -2.56 7.50 -3.20
C LEU A 76 -2.04 6.08 -2.98
N ASP A 77 -1.58 5.42 -4.05
CA ASP A 77 -1.00 4.08 -3.96
C ASP A 77 0.29 4.10 -3.13
N ALA A 78 1.19 5.05 -3.39
CA ALA A 78 2.43 5.21 -2.64
C ALA A 78 2.16 5.49 -1.15
N LEU A 79 1.22 6.39 -0.83
CA LEU A 79 0.82 6.66 0.55
C LEU A 79 0.19 5.44 1.22
N CYS A 80 -0.67 4.71 0.51
CA CYS A 80 -1.29 3.49 1.02
C CYS A 80 -0.22 2.47 1.44
N LEU A 81 0.76 2.22 0.57
CA LEU A 81 1.85 1.29 0.84
C LEU A 81 2.76 1.78 1.97
N ALA A 82 3.08 3.07 2.02
CA ALA A 82 3.88 3.67 3.08
C ALA A 82 3.20 3.56 4.45
N LEU A 83 1.90 3.85 4.52
CA LEU A 83 1.11 3.70 5.76
C LEU A 83 1.01 2.24 6.20
N ASN A 84 0.82 1.31 5.26
CA ASN A 84 0.85 -0.13 5.57
C ASN A 84 2.22 -0.54 6.14
N ALA A 85 3.32 -0.09 5.54
CA ALA A 85 4.66 -0.40 6.04
C ALA A 85 4.90 0.19 7.43
N ALA A 86 4.51 1.44 7.65
CA ALA A 86 4.65 2.12 8.94
C ALA A 86 3.86 1.40 10.04
N ILE A 87 2.56 1.20 9.84
CA ILE A 87 1.70 0.52 10.82
C ILE A 87 2.15 -0.92 11.04
N GLY A 88 2.43 -1.65 9.96
CA GLY A 88 2.88 -3.03 10.08
C GLY A 88 4.23 -3.18 10.79
N SER A 89 5.09 -2.15 10.76
CA SER A 89 6.33 -2.14 11.55
C SER A 89 6.06 -1.96 13.05
N GLU A 90 4.95 -1.31 13.42
CA GLU A 90 4.55 -1.13 14.82
C GLU A 90 3.79 -2.35 15.38
N ILE A 91 2.82 -2.89 14.62
CA ILE A 91 1.89 -3.91 15.12
C ILE A 91 1.99 -5.26 14.40
N GLY A 92 2.94 -5.40 13.49
CA GLY A 92 3.19 -6.60 12.71
C GLY A 92 2.42 -6.66 11.38
N PHE A 93 2.84 -7.59 10.54
CA PHE A 93 2.29 -7.82 9.21
C PHE A 93 1.47 -9.11 9.14
N LYS A 94 0.60 -9.19 8.13
CA LYS A 94 -0.07 -10.43 7.69
C LYS A 94 0.05 -10.57 6.18
N THR A 95 -0.10 -11.79 5.69
CA THR A 95 -0.03 -12.12 4.27
C THR A 95 -1.37 -12.60 3.71
N VAL A 96 -1.57 -12.39 2.42
CA VAL A 96 -2.68 -12.94 1.64
C VAL A 96 -2.09 -13.64 0.40
N PRO A 97 -2.28 -14.96 0.23
CA PRO A 97 -2.87 -15.90 1.18
C PRO A 97 -2.04 -16.07 2.46
N GLN A 98 -2.66 -16.60 3.52
CA GLN A 98 -1.99 -16.81 4.82
C GLN A 98 -0.90 -17.89 4.74
N ILE A 99 -1.14 -18.93 3.93
CA ILE A 99 -0.14 -19.95 3.62
C ILE A 99 0.50 -19.51 2.31
N GLU A 100 1.78 -19.18 2.37
CA GLU A 100 2.52 -18.69 1.20
C GLU A 100 2.68 -19.83 0.19
N GLU A 101 2.14 -19.61 -1.01
CA GLU A 101 2.35 -20.49 -2.15
C GLU A 101 3.70 -20.17 -2.80
N VAL A 102 4.37 -21.17 -3.34
CA VAL A 102 5.69 -21.00 -3.96
C VAL A 102 5.59 -21.26 -5.46
N ASP A 103 6.07 -20.33 -6.27
CA ASP A 103 6.08 -20.48 -7.72
C ASP A 103 7.10 -21.53 -8.20
N LYS A 104 7.09 -21.85 -9.50
CA LYS A 104 8.05 -22.81 -10.11
C LYS A 104 9.52 -22.39 -9.99
N LYS A 105 9.81 -21.15 -9.57
CA LYS A 105 11.15 -20.56 -9.43
C LYS A 105 11.56 -20.41 -7.95
N GLY A 106 10.76 -20.94 -7.02
CA GLY A 106 11.03 -20.84 -5.59
C GLY A 106 10.85 -19.42 -5.05
N LEU A 107 9.89 -18.65 -5.58
CA LEU A 107 9.47 -17.36 -5.04
C LEU A 107 8.14 -17.52 -4.32
N GLY A 108 8.08 -17.04 -3.08
CA GLY A 108 6.83 -16.94 -2.32
C GLY A 108 5.88 -15.94 -2.98
N MET A 109 4.63 -16.35 -3.17
CA MET A 109 3.57 -15.56 -3.77
C MET A 109 2.60 -15.14 -2.67
N SER A 110 2.88 -14.00 -2.05
CA SER A 110 2.03 -13.46 -1.00
C SER A 110 2.04 -11.93 -0.99
N ILE A 111 0.87 -11.34 -0.74
CA ILE A 111 0.72 -9.90 -0.54
C ILE A 111 0.79 -9.60 0.96
N THR A 112 1.80 -8.84 1.35
CA THR A 112 2.03 -8.41 2.73
C THR A 112 1.33 -7.08 3.00
N ILE A 113 0.57 -7.03 4.09
CA ILE A 113 -0.17 -5.86 4.56
C ILE A 113 -0.07 -5.73 6.07
N ALA A 114 -0.35 -4.54 6.60
CA ALA A 114 -0.39 -4.33 8.05
C ALA A 114 -1.45 -5.23 8.71
N LYS A 115 -1.16 -5.72 9.92
CA LYS A 115 -2.22 -6.19 10.81
C LYS A 115 -3.14 -5.02 11.12
N ARG A 116 -4.43 -5.30 11.33
CA ARG A 116 -5.40 -4.26 11.67
C ARG A 116 -5.35 -4.01 13.17
N LYS A 117 -5.12 -2.77 13.58
CA LYS A 117 -5.35 -2.34 14.96
C LYS A 117 -6.87 -2.43 15.19
N HIS A 118 -7.33 -3.15 16.21
CA HIS A 118 -8.72 -3.01 16.63
C HIS A 118 -8.90 -1.55 17.07
N ILE A 119 -9.65 -0.78 16.27
CA ILE A 119 -10.13 0.56 16.62
C ILE A 119 -11.52 0.38 17.19
#